data_AF-A0A5J4J534-F1
#
_entry.id   AF-A0A5J4J534-F1
#
_cell.length_a   1.000
_cell.length_b   1.000
_cell.length_c   1.000
_cell.angle_alpha   90.00
_cell.angle_beta   90.00
_cell.angle_gamma   90.00
#
_symmetry.space_group_name_H-M   'P 1'
#
loop_
_entity.id
_entity.type
_entity.pdbx_description
1 polymer ?
#
loop_
_entity_poly.entity_id
_entity_poly.type
_entity_poly.pdbx_seq_one_letter_code
_entity_poly.pdbx_strand_id
1 'polypeptide(L)'
;MNPFKKNDASLSKKLKGALTDLTVDIFGYENMVTKNITNRTNYISHRLQIPKDRLYIRIFQKDHIIRSFLYNQSKPVSAIPTEELTYFFMEEQLAQLDNVQNKVAFSIKQYLKEFAEANRIDEESVRIWIHLKDDKVQVRAFQNEEFIKQIPLNSLIKYFK
;
A
#
# COMPACT_ATOMS: atom_id res chain seq x y z
N MET A 1 -12.06 18.33 50.73
CA MET A 1 -12.09 17.22 49.74
C MET A 1 -12.41 17.82 48.37
N ASN A 2 -11.48 17.79 47.41
CA ASN A 2 -11.71 18.34 46.07
C ASN A 2 -12.53 17.36 45.20
N PRO A 3 -13.65 17.78 44.59
CA PRO A 3 -14.56 16.89 43.85
C PRO A 3 -14.10 16.53 42.43
N PHE A 4 -12.90 16.94 41.99
CA PHE A 4 -12.48 16.84 40.58
C PHE A 4 -11.66 15.59 40.20
N LYS A 5 -11.45 14.62 41.10
CA LYS A 5 -10.52 13.48 40.84
C LYS A 5 -11.12 12.20 40.24
N LYS A 6 -12.38 12.18 39.77
CA LYS A 6 -13.04 10.94 39.28
C LYS A 6 -13.14 10.77 37.76
N ASN A 7 -12.77 11.76 36.94
CA ASN A 7 -12.99 11.70 35.48
C ASN A 7 -11.76 11.29 34.64
N ASP A 8 -10.53 11.42 35.14
CA ASP A 8 -9.32 11.14 34.34
C ASP A 8 -9.08 9.65 34.05
N ALA A 9 -9.42 8.77 34.99
CA ALA A 9 -9.20 7.33 34.83
C ALA A 9 -10.13 6.71 33.76
N SER A 10 -11.34 7.26 33.60
CA SER A 10 -12.33 6.85 32.60
C SER A 10 -11.90 7.30 31.20
N LEU A 11 -11.47 8.56 31.07
CA LEU A 11 -11.01 9.12 29.80
C LEU A 11 -9.72 8.44 29.32
N SER A 12 -8.75 8.23 30.22
CA SER A 12 -7.50 7.52 29.91
C SER A 12 -7.74 6.08 29.44
N LYS A 13 -8.67 5.35 30.07
CA LYS A 13 -9.05 3.99 29.63
C LYS A 13 -9.73 3.98 28.26
N LYS A 14 -10.61 4.95 27.98
CA LYS A 14 -11.25 5.10 26.66
C LYS A 14 -10.25 5.46 25.57
N LEU A 15 -9.30 6.35 25.85
CA LEU A 15 -8.19 6.69 24.94
C LEU A 15 -7.30 5.48 24.66
N LYS A 16 -6.88 4.75 25.71
CA LYS A 16 -6.10 3.52 25.54
C LYS A 16 -6.86 2.46 24.75
N GLY A 17 -8.17 2.29 25.01
CA GLY A 17 -9.04 1.40 24.24
C GLY A 17 -9.09 1.79 22.77
N ALA A 18 -9.45 3.03 22.45
CA ALA A 18 -9.51 3.54 21.08
C ALA A 18 -8.16 3.44 20.34
N LEU A 19 -7.04 3.73 21.02
CA LEU A 19 -5.71 3.56 20.46
C LEU A 19 -5.39 2.08 20.20
N THR A 20 -5.79 1.19 21.10
CA THR A 20 -5.60 -0.26 20.95
C THR A 20 -6.43 -0.81 19.79
N ASP A 21 -7.71 -0.44 19.71
CA ASP A 21 -8.61 -0.86 18.64
C ASP A 21 -8.12 -0.37 17.27
N LEU A 22 -7.72 0.91 17.18
CA LEU A 22 -7.13 1.47 15.97
C LEU A 22 -5.84 0.73 15.56
N THR A 23 -5.02 0.37 16.54
CA THR A 23 -3.77 -0.35 16.32
C THR A 23 -4.02 -1.78 15.85
N VAL A 24 -4.97 -2.49 16.47
CA VAL A 24 -5.40 -3.85 16.07
C VAL A 24 -5.96 -3.85 14.65
N ASP A 25 -6.80 -2.88 14.30
CA ASP A 25 -7.33 -2.75 12.95
C ASP A 25 -6.22 -2.54 11.91
N ILE A 26 -5.21 -1.71 12.22
CA ILE A 26 -4.09 -1.45 11.31
C ILE A 26 -3.27 -2.72 11.11
N PHE A 27 -2.98 -3.47 12.18
CA PHE A 27 -2.24 -4.72 12.07
C PHE A 27 -3.04 -5.82 11.36
N GLY A 28 -4.33 -5.94 11.64
CA GLY A 28 -5.22 -6.87 10.95
C GLY A 28 -5.26 -6.57 9.45
N TYR A 29 -5.40 -5.28 9.10
CA TYR A 29 -5.37 -4.83 7.71
C TYR A 29 -4.01 -5.04 7.05
N GLU A 30 -2.90 -4.74 7.73
CA GLU A 30 -1.54 -4.99 7.20
C GLU A 30 -1.31 -6.47 6.90
N ASN A 31 -1.77 -7.37 7.78
CA ASN A 31 -1.70 -8.81 7.58
C ASN A 31 -2.53 -9.26 6.36
N MET A 32 -3.74 -8.71 6.20
CA MET A 32 -4.59 -8.98 5.04
C MET A 32 -3.92 -8.52 3.74
N VAL A 33 -3.43 -7.28 3.69
CA VAL A 33 -2.71 -6.73 2.52
C VAL A 33 -1.47 -7.56 2.20
N THR A 34 -0.70 -7.96 3.21
CA THR A 34 0.47 -8.84 3.04
C THR A 34 0.09 -10.17 2.42
N LYS A 35 -0.99 -10.80 2.90
CA LYS A 35 -1.51 -12.06 2.36
C LYS A 35 -1.98 -11.89 0.91
N ASN A 36 -2.67 -10.80 0.60
CA ASN A 36 -3.17 -10.52 -0.74
C ASN A 36 -2.04 -10.33 -1.74
N ILE A 37 -1.03 -9.51 -1.41
CA ILE A 37 0.17 -9.33 -2.24
C ILE A 37 0.86 -10.69 -2.44
N THR A 38 1.05 -11.45 -1.37
CA THR A 38 1.69 -12.77 -1.41
C THR A 38 0.98 -13.73 -2.37
N ASN A 39 -0.33 -13.90 -2.18
CA ASN A 39 -1.14 -14.80 -2.99
C ASN A 39 -1.18 -14.39 -4.45
N ARG A 40 -1.31 -13.10 -4.74
CA ARG A 40 -1.37 -12.58 -6.11
C ARG A 40 -0.04 -12.73 -6.84
N THR A 41 1.07 -12.37 -6.21
CA THR A 41 2.38 -12.58 -6.83
C THR A 41 2.65 -14.07 -7.04
N ASN A 42 2.26 -14.94 -6.11
CA ASN A 42 2.36 -16.39 -6.31
C ASN A 42 1.50 -16.86 -7.49
N TYR A 43 0.25 -16.43 -7.59
CA TYR A 43 -0.62 -16.77 -8.72
C TYR A 43 -0.02 -16.33 -10.06
N ILE A 44 0.45 -15.08 -10.14
CA ILE A 44 1.11 -14.52 -11.34
C ILE A 44 2.40 -15.28 -11.66
N SER A 45 3.21 -15.59 -10.65
CA SER A 45 4.46 -16.35 -10.77
C SER A 45 4.22 -17.72 -11.40
N HIS A 46 3.24 -18.48 -10.91
CA HIS A 46 2.88 -19.78 -11.48
C HIS A 46 2.34 -19.65 -12.90
N ARG A 47 1.41 -18.72 -13.12
CA ARG A 47 0.78 -18.51 -14.44
C ARG A 47 1.80 -18.14 -15.52
N LEU A 48 2.78 -17.31 -15.18
CA LEU A 48 3.79 -16.81 -16.12
C LEU A 48 5.08 -17.65 -16.13
N GLN A 49 5.20 -18.63 -15.24
CA GLN A 49 6.43 -19.40 -15.01
C GLN A 49 7.66 -18.51 -14.73
N ILE A 50 7.44 -17.39 -14.03
CA ILE A 50 8.51 -16.46 -13.62
C ILE A 50 8.67 -16.56 -12.10
N PRO A 51 9.88 -16.78 -11.56
CA PRO A 51 10.11 -16.79 -10.12
C PRO A 51 9.59 -15.51 -9.43
N LYS A 52 8.84 -15.65 -8.35
CA LYS A 52 8.25 -14.53 -7.59
C LYS A 52 9.27 -13.46 -7.20
N ASP A 53 10.50 -13.83 -6.86
CA ASP A 53 11.57 -12.90 -6.44
C ASP A 53 12.07 -12.00 -7.58
N ARG A 54 11.74 -12.34 -8.84
CA ARG A 54 12.03 -11.50 -10.01
C ARG A 54 10.89 -10.55 -10.34
N LEU A 55 9.70 -10.80 -9.79
CA LEU A 55 8.51 -10.02 -10.07
C LEU A 55 8.42 -8.82 -9.13
N TYR A 56 8.17 -7.66 -9.71
CA TYR A 56 7.75 -6.49 -8.94
C TYR A 56 6.67 -5.71 -9.70
N ILE A 57 5.80 -5.06 -8.95
CA ILE A 57 4.80 -4.15 -9.47
C ILE A 57 5.35 -2.75 -9.33
N ARG A 58 5.41 -2.01 -10.43
CA ARG A 58 5.77 -0.58 -10.43
C ARG A 58 4.52 0.24 -10.58
N ILE A 59 4.25 1.13 -9.62
CA ILE A 59 3.12 2.06 -9.59
C ILE A 59 3.67 3.48 -9.72
N PHE A 60 3.06 4.28 -10.60
CA PHE A 60 3.47 5.66 -10.84
C PHE A 60 2.34 6.48 -11.46
N GLN A 61 2.51 7.81 -11.46
CA GLN A 61 1.63 8.71 -12.17
C GLN A 61 2.27 9.17 -13.49
N LYS A 62 1.47 9.27 -14.54
CA LYS A 62 1.83 9.94 -15.78
C LYS A 62 0.61 10.65 -16.37
N ASP A 63 0.73 11.93 -16.69
CA ASP A 63 -0.35 12.77 -17.21
C ASP A 63 -1.58 12.75 -16.28
N HIS A 64 -1.33 12.82 -14.96
CA HIS A 64 -2.33 12.73 -13.89
C HIS A 64 -3.10 11.40 -13.77
N ILE A 65 -2.71 10.38 -14.52
CA ILE A 65 -3.29 9.03 -14.51
C ILE A 65 -2.35 8.06 -13.79
N ILE A 66 -2.90 7.26 -12.86
CA ILE A 66 -2.17 6.17 -12.22
C ILE A 66 -1.94 5.07 -13.24
N ARG A 67 -0.67 4.68 -13.41
CA ARG A 67 -0.23 3.56 -14.22
C ARG A 67 0.45 2.55 -13.33
N SER A 68 0.24 1.29 -13.63
CA SER A 68 1.01 0.24 -13.00
C SER A 68 1.34 -0.88 -13.96
N PHE A 69 2.51 -1.48 -13.76
CA PHE A 69 3.04 -2.52 -14.61
C PHE A 69 3.69 -3.60 -13.76
N LEU A 70 3.48 -4.84 -14.17
CA LEU A 70 4.26 -5.97 -13.72
C LEU A 70 5.60 -5.96 -14.45
N TYR A 71 6.68 -6.10 -13.71
CA TYR A 71 8.03 -6.22 -14.23
C TYR A 71 8.62 -7.58 -13.87
N ASN A 72 9.43 -8.12 -14.77
CA ASN A 72 10.39 -9.18 -14.50
C ASN A 72 11.79 -8.56 -14.56
N GLN A 73 12.35 -8.25 -13.39
CA GLN A 73 13.55 -7.43 -13.29
C GLN A 73 13.37 -6.15 -14.12
N SER A 74 14.28 -5.81 -15.03
CA SER A 74 14.21 -4.57 -15.82
C SER A 74 13.16 -4.56 -16.94
N LYS A 75 12.48 -5.68 -17.22
CA LYS A 75 11.57 -5.78 -18.38
C LYS A 75 10.10 -5.70 -17.96
N PRO A 76 9.31 -4.76 -18.52
CA PRO A 76 7.86 -4.76 -18.31
C PRO A 76 7.25 -6.00 -18.97
N VAL A 77 6.34 -6.66 -18.25
CA VAL A 77 5.67 -7.89 -18.68
C VAL A 77 4.24 -7.59 -19.10
N SER A 78 3.49 -6.87 -18.27
CA SER A 78 2.11 -6.50 -18.55
C SER A 78 1.72 -5.24 -17.79
N ALA A 79 0.74 -4.50 -18.31
CA ALA A 79 0.05 -3.50 -17.50
C ALA A 79 -0.76 -4.21 -16.40
N ILE A 80 -0.89 -3.56 -15.24
CA ILE A 80 -1.83 -3.94 -14.19
C ILE A 80 -2.86 -2.81 -14.14
N PRO A 81 -4.12 -3.06 -14.51
CA PRO A 81 -5.19 -2.09 -14.37
C PRO A 81 -5.36 -1.68 -12.90
N THR A 82 -5.82 -0.45 -12.67
CA THR A 82 -6.10 0.03 -11.30
C THR A 82 -7.13 -0.85 -10.60
N GLU A 83 -8.06 -1.43 -11.34
CA GLU A 83 -9.03 -2.42 -10.86
C GLU A 83 -8.35 -3.68 -10.33
N GLU A 84 -7.23 -4.12 -10.93
CA GLU A 84 -6.46 -5.25 -10.42
C GLU A 84 -5.62 -4.86 -9.19
N LEU A 85 -5.19 -3.60 -9.09
CA LEU A 85 -4.47 -3.08 -7.92
C LEU A 85 -5.33 -3.12 -6.65
N THR A 86 -6.65 -2.92 -6.75
CA THR A 86 -7.52 -2.90 -5.56
C THR A 86 -7.41 -4.17 -4.75
N TYR A 87 -7.35 -5.31 -5.42
CA TYR A 87 -7.27 -6.60 -4.76
C TYR A 87 -5.92 -6.87 -4.07
N PHE A 88 -4.90 -6.04 -4.27
CA PHE A 88 -3.70 -6.09 -3.45
C PHE A 88 -3.95 -5.43 -2.08
N PHE A 89 -4.86 -4.45 -2.01
CA PHE A 89 -5.10 -3.62 -0.83
C PHE A 89 -6.45 -3.89 -0.14
N MET A 90 -7.40 -4.56 -0.79
CA MET A 90 -8.78 -4.73 -0.30
C MET A 90 -9.17 -6.21 -0.24
N GLU A 91 -10.17 -6.53 0.57
CA GLU A 91 -10.84 -7.82 0.51
C GLU A 91 -11.48 -8.04 -0.85
N GLU A 92 -11.46 -9.28 -1.34
CA GLU A 92 -11.92 -9.62 -2.69
C GLU A 92 -13.36 -9.19 -2.97
N GLN A 93 -14.24 -9.28 -1.96
CA GLN A 93 -15.64 -8.88 -2.03
C GLN A 93 -15.80 -7.35 -2.20
N LEU A 94 -14.89 -6.57 -1.61
CA LEU A 94 -14.90 -5.11 -1.70
C LEU A 94 -14.17 -4.60 -2.94
N ALA A 95 -13.13 -5.31 -3.38
CA ALA A 95 -12.29 -4.95 -4.52
C ALA A 95 -13.07 -4.86 -5.85
N GLN A 96 -14.19 -5.58 -5.94
CA GLN A 96 -15.09 -5.58 -7.10
C GLN A 96 -16.01 -4.35 -7.19
N LEU A 97 -16.12 -3.55 -6.12
CA LEU A 97 -17.01 -2.40 -6.10
C LEU A 97 -16.34 -1.17 -6.74
N ASP A 98 -16.98 -0.55 -7.73
CA ASP A 98 -16.45 0.60 -8.47
C ASP A 98 -16.04 1.77 -7.55
N ASN A 99 -16.82 2.02 -6.50
CA ASN A 99 -16.50 3.06 -5.52
C ASN A 99 -15.18 2.77 -4.76
N VAL A 100 -14.88 1.50 -4.50
CA VAL A 100 -13.63 1.07 -3.87
C VAL A 100 -12.46 1.21 -4.85
N GLN A 101 -12.65 0.88 -6.12
CA GLN A 101 -11.64 1.09 -7.16
C GLN A 101 -11.24 2.55 -7.30
N ASN A 102 -12.22 3.45 -7.35
CA ASN A 102 -11.99 4.89 -7.37
C ASN A 102 -11.28 5.38 -6.10
N LYS A 103 -11.67 4.88 -4.92
CA LYS A 103 -10.99 5.20 -3.65
C LYS A 103 -9.51 4.79 -3.71
N VAL A 104 -9.20 3.56 -4.13
CA VAL A 104 -7.81 3.07 -4.25
C VAL A 104 -7.00 3.93 -5.22
N ALA A 105 -7.56 4.28 -6.38
CA ALA A 105 -6.90 5.14 -7.36
C ALA A 105 -6.55 6.52 -6.75
N PHE A 106 -7.51 7.12 -6.05
CA PHE A 106 -7.33 8.39 -5.36
C PHE A 106 -6.29 8.30 -4.24
N SER A 107 -6.35 7.25 -3.42
CA SER A 107 -5.39 6.98 -2.35
C SER A 107 -3.96 6.83 -2.87
N ILE A 108 -3.76 6.12 -3.98
CA ILE A 108 -2.44 6.01 -4.63
C ILE A 108 -1.96 7.40 -5.09
N LYS A 109 -2.83 8.17 -5.76
CA LYS A 109 -2.48 9.50 -6.24
C LYS A 109 -2.09 10.44 -5.10
N GLN A 110 -2.88 10.45 -4.03
CA GLN A 110 -2.60 11.24 -2.84
C GLN A 110 -1.26 10.83 -2.21
N TYR A 111 -1.00 9.52 -2.09
CA TYR A 111 0.27 9.02 -1.58
C TYR A 111 1.47 9.49 -2.42
N LEU A 112 1.40 9.37 -3.75
CA LEU A 112 2.48 9.78 -4.65
C LEU A 112 2.76 11.29 -4.53
N LYS A 113 1.70 12.10 -4.47
CA LYS A 113 1.80 13.55 -4.29
C LYS A 113 2.46 13.91 -2.96
N GLU A 114 1.95 13.39 -1.85
CA GLU A 114 2.51 13.68 -0.51
C GLU A 114 3.94 13.18 -0.36
N PHE A 115 4.27 12.03 -0.98
CA PHE A 115 5.64 11.54 -1.05
C PHE A 115 6.54 12.49 -1.85
N ALA A 116 6.09 12.97 -3.00
CA ALA A 116 6.85 13.90 -3.83
C ALA A 116 7.15 15.20 -3.08
N GLU A 117 6.13 15.77 -2.43
CA GLU A 117 6.25 16.99 -1.60
C GLU A 117 7.24 16.78 -0.45
N ALA A 118 7.13 15.68 0.29
CA ALA A 118 8.00 15.38 1.42
C ALA A 118 9.48 15.20 1.03
N ASN A 119 9.75 14.75 -0.20
CA ASN A 119 11.11 14.55 -0.72
C ASN A 119 11.56 15.67 -1.67
N ARG A 120 10.73 16.70 -1.91
CA ARG A 120 11.00 17.82 -2.83
C ARG A 120 11.38 17.39 -4.24
N ILE A 121 10.67 16.39 -4.76
CA ILE A 121 10.83 15.87 -6.12
C ILE A 121 9.55 16.06 -6.91
N ASP A 122 9.64 15.90 -8.24
CA ASP A 122 8.47 15.96 -9.11
C ASP A 122 7.56 14.74 -8.91
N GLU A 123 6.25 14.95 -8.89
CA GLU A 123 5.25 13.90 -8.69
C GLU A 123 5.31 12.83 -9.79
N GLU A 124 5.53 13.22 -11.06
CA GLU A 124 5.66 12.28 -12.17
C GLU A 124 7.00 11.55 -12.19
N SER A 125 7.94 11.91 -11.32
CA SER A 125 9.20 11.18 -11.12
C SER A 125 9.07 10.06 -10.08
N VAL A 126 8.05 10.08 -9.22
CA VAL A 126 7.90 9.06 -8.16
C VAL A 126 7.54 7.70 -8.76
N ARG A 127 8.29 6.65 -8.37
CA ARG A 127 7.94 5.25 -8.64
C ARG A 127 7.87 4.48 -7.33
N ILE A 128 6.80 3.72 -7.13
CA ILE A 128 6.65 2.79 -6.01
C ILE A 128 6.75 1.38 -6.53
N TRP A 129 7.68 0.60 -5.99
CA TRP A 129 7.86 -0.80 -6.32
C TRP A 129 7.35 -1.66 -5.18
N ILE A 130 6.49 -2.62 -5.49
CA ILE A 130 5.98 -3.62 -4.55
C ILE A 130 6.47 -4.98 -5.03
N HIS A 131 7.23 -5.68 -4.21
CA HIS A 131 7.73 -7.03 -4.54
C HIS A 131 7.75 -7.94 -3.32
N LEU A 132 7.79 -9.24 -3.58
CA LEU A 132 8.09 -10.26 -2.58
C LEU A 132 9.56 -10.59 -2.67
N LYS A 133 10.26 -10.50 -1.55
CA LYS A 133 11.63 -10.97 -1.42
C LYS A 133 11.76 -11.73 -0.10
N ASP A 134 12.29 -12.94 -0.16
CA ASP A 134 12.44 -13.82 1.02
C ASP A 134 11.11 -13.99 1.77
N ASP A 135 10.02 -14.18 1.01
CA ASP A 135 8.64 -14.28 1.51
C ASP A 135 8.12 -13.07 2.29
N LYS A 136 8.77 -11.92 2.14
CA LYS A 136 8.34 -10.66 2.75
C LYS A 136 7.97 -9.64 1.68
N VAL A 137 6.84 -8.98 1.90
CA VAL A 137 6.45 -7.81 1.10
C VAL A 137 7.44 -6.69 1.38
N GLN A 138 8.00 -6.14 0.32
CA GLN A 138 8.81 -4.94 0.36
C GLN A 138 8.19 -3.88 -0.54
N VAL A 139 8.07 -2.68 0.01
CA VAL A 139 7.66 -1.49 -0.72
C VAL A 139 8.86 -0.56 -0.79
N ARG A 140 9.24 -0.11 -1.98
CA ARG A 140 10.40 0.76 -2.20
C ARG A 140 10.00 1.97 -3.05
N ALA A 141 10.50 3.13 -2.69
CA ALA A 141 10.31 4.34 -3.46
C ALA A 141 11.56 4.71 -4.23
N PHE A 142 11.34 5.26 -5.43
CA PHE A 142 12.37 5.71 -6.34
C PHE A 142 12.00 7.06 -6.94
N GLN A 143 13.01 7.85 -7.29
CA GLN A 143 12.92 8.96 -8.23
C GLN A 143 13.39 8.44 -9.58
N ASN A 144 12.46 8.28 -10.53
CA ASN A 144 12.67 7.50 -11.75
C ASN A 144 13.17 6.09 -11.41
N GLU A 145 14.45 5.80 -11.64
CA GLU A 145 15.08 4.52 -11.32
C GLU A 145 16.04 4.61 -10.11
N GLU A 146 16.23 5.80 -9.53
CA GLU A 146 17.12 6.01 -8.38
C GLU A 146 16.39 5.71 -7.07
N PHE A 147 16.95 4.80 -6.27
CA PHE A 147 16.35 4.40 -5.00
C PHE A 147 16.41 5.52 -3.97
N ILE A 148 15.27 5.83 -3.35
CA ILE A 148 15.18 6.80 -2.25
C ILE A 148 15.18 6.07 -0.91
N LYS A 149 14.16 5.23 -0.68
CA LYS A 149 13.98 4.52 0.60
C LYS A 149 13.05 3.32 0.48
N GLN A 150 13.18 2.42 1.44
CA GLN A 150 12.15 1.40 1.71
C GLN A 150 11.03 2.02 2.54
N ILE A 151 9.79 1.70 2.17
CA ILE A 151 8.58 2.18 2.83
C ILE A 151 8.00 1.05 3.67
N PRO A 152 7.69 1.27 4.95
CA PRO A 152 6.91 0.32 5.74
C PRO A 152 5.52 0.14 5.12
N LEU A 153 5.06 -1.10 4.97
CA LEU A 153 3.75 -1.39 4.36
C LEU A 153 2.63 -0.66 5.12
N ASN A 154 2.68 -0.65 6.45
CA ASN A 154 1.75 0.12 7.29
C ASN A 154 1.65 1.63 6.94
N SER A 155 2.65 2.22 6.30
CA SER A 155 2.64 3.64 5.93
C SER A 155 1.90 3.84 4.61
N LEU A 156 1.97 2.86 3.71
CA LEU A 156 1.21 2.85 2.47
C LEU A 156 -0.27 2.54 2.75
N ILE A 157 -0.57 1.52 3.55
CA ILE A 157 -1.96 1.06 3.77
C ILE A 157 -2.84 2.11 4.49
N LYS A 158 -2.24 3.06 5.22
CA LYS A 158 -2.97 4.18 5.87
C LYS A 158 -3.79 5.03 4.90
N TYR A 159 -3.38 5.09 3.64
CA TYR A 159 -4.09 5.85 2.61
C TYR A 159 -5.35 5.13 2.13
N PHE A 160 -5.50 3.84 2.42
CA PHE A 160 -6.58 3.01 1.89
C PHE A 160 -7.68 2.72 2.92
N LYS A 161 -7.46 3.03 4.21
CA LYS A 161 -8.47 2.92 5.26
C LYS A 161 -9.60 3.94 5.09
#